data_AF-A0A6C0J4L2-F1
#
_entry.id   AF-A0A6C0J4L2-F1
#
_cell.length_a   1.000
_cell.length_b   1.000
_cell.length_c   1.000
_cell.angle_alpha   90.00
_cell.angle_beta   90.00
_cell.angle_gamma   90.00
#
_symmetry.space_group_name_H-M   'P 1'
#
loop_
_entity.id
_entity.type
_entity.pdbx_description
1 polymer ?
#
loop_
_entity_poly.entity_id
_entity_poly.type
_entity_poly.pdbx_seq_one_letter_code
_entity_poly.pdbx_strand_id
1 'polypeptide(L)'
;MVDSLCARQGLYISNNEYRLLKHDLKKKFDNGNMTSSYFECFDEEDVKPTTRKQKKYIELASKIAMKSVMTQKHGAIIVYKKKIIASGFNYNINNIYSIHAEMDAIASMKKQHRHLLPECELYVVRIGPDRFDNPLKYSKPCFNCQNAITKHCIKKTFYSTNYEYDNIISFNSCPVC
;
A
#
# COMPACT_ATOMS: atom_id res chain seq x y z
N MET A 1 -2.32 -8.32 -5.94
CA MET A 1 -1.21 -7.92 -5.04
C MET A 1 0.08 -8.22 -5.77
N VAL A 2 1.05 -7.31 -5.64
CA VAL A 2 2.41 -7.49 -6.13
C VAL A 2 3.24 -7.98 -4.95
N ASP A 3 3.80 -9.20 -5.05
CA ASP A 3 4.86 -9.68 -4.15
C ASP A 3 6.12 -8.86 -4.47
N SER A 4 6.27 -7.71 -3.82
CA SER A 4 7.47 -6.90 -4.02
C SER A 4 8.65 -7.52 -3.29
N LEU A 5 9.20 -8.60 -3.88
CA LEU A 5 10.54 -9.06 -3.55
C LEU A 5 11.59 -7.96 -3.80
N CYS A 6 11.25 -6.95 -4.61
CA CYS A 6 11.91 -5.67 -4.65
C CYS A 6 10.92 -4.50 -4.44
N ALA A 7 10.47 -4.26 -3.20
CA ALA A 7 10.10 -2.88 -2.79
C ALA A 7 11.30 -1.89 -2.88
N ARG A 8 12.39 -2.28 -3.55
CA ARG A 8 13.74 -1.74 -3.53
C ARG A 8 14.28 -1.34 -4.91
N GLN A 9 13.52 -1.42 -5.99
CA GLN A 9 14.02 -1.02 -7.32
C GLN A 9 13.02 -0.14 -8.08
N GLY A 10 12.53 0.91 -7.42
CA GLY A 10 11.91 2.04 -8.12
C GLY A 10 12.92 3.15 -8.41
N LEU A 11 13.98 2.82 -9.17
CA LEU A 11 15.01 3.71 -9.72
C LEU A 11 15.92 4.44 -8.68
N TYR A 12 17.24 4.44 -8.93
CA TYR A 12 18.21 5.33 -8.28
C TYR A 12 17.98 6.78 -8.77
N ILE A 13 16.81 7.35 -8.49
CA ILE A 13 16.46 8.73 -8.81
C ILE A 13 16.28 9.50 -7.52
N SER A 14 16.82 10.71 -7.52
CA SER A 14 16.60 11.68 -6.45
C SER A 14 15.10 11.94 -6.28
N ASN A 15 14.70 12.38 -5.08
CA ASN A 15 13.32 12.80 -4.80
C ASN A 15 12.78 13.81 -5.82
N ASN A 16 13.66 14.64 -6.38
CA ASN A 16 13.29 15.65 -7.36
C ASN A 16 12.96 15.01 -8.72
N GLU A 17 13.80 14.10 -9.19
CA GLU A 17 13.58 13.36 -10.44
C GLU A 17 12.32 12.48 -10.36
N TYR A 18 12.06 11.82 -9.22
CA TYR A 18 10.83 11.06 -9.02
C TYR A 18 9.58 11.95 -9.12
N ARG A 19 9.62 13.17 -8.56
CA ARG A 19 8.49 14.12 -8.63
C ARG A 19 8.26 14.61 -10.05
N LEU A 20 9.32 14.89 -10.79
CA LEU A 20 9.26 15.31 -12.20
C LEU A 20 8.68 14.20 -13.08
N LEU A 21 9.21 12.97 -12.97
CA LEU A 21 8.70 11.80 -13.69
C LEU A 21 7.21 11.56 -13.38
N LYS A 22 6.84 11.63 -12.10
CA LYS A 22 5.46 11.45 -11.64
C LYS A 22 4.51 12.48 -12.25
N HIS A 23 4.95 13.74 -12.34
CA HIS A 23 4.20 14.84 -12.93
C HIS A 23 4.05 14.67 -14.45
N ASP A 24 5.11 14.29 -15.14
CA ASP A 24 5.10 14.12 -16.60
C ASP A 24 4.25 12.92 -17.04
N LEU A 25 4.32 11.81 -16.30
CA LEU A 25 3.43 10.67 -16.51
C LEU A 25 1.98 11.06 -16.25
N LYS A 26 1.67 11.79 -15.18
CA LYS A 26 0.30 12.21 -14.88
C LYS A 26 -0.30 13.04 -16.03
N LYS A 27 0.47 13.97 -16.61
CA LYS A 27 0.04 14.74 -17.78
C LYS A 27 -0.28 13.87 -18.99
N LYS A 28 0.45 12.77 -19.19
CA LYS A 28 0.21 11.82 -20.30
C LYS A 28 -1.07 11.01 -20.10
N PHE A 29 -1.41 10.69 -18.86
CA PHE A 29 -2.56 9.82 -18.52
C PHE A 29 -3.84 10.58 -18.12
N ASP A 30 -3.83 11.92 -18.08
CA ASP A 30 -5.01 12.75 -17.79
C ASP A 30 -6.12 12.71 -18.89
N ASN A 31 -5.98 11.85 -19.92
CA ASN A 31 -7.00 11.62 -20.97
C ASN A 31 -8.06 10.55 -20.63
N GLY A 32 -8.39 10.38 -19.35
CA GLY A 32 -9.66 9.78 -18.92
C GLY A 32 -9.74 8.25 -18.84
N ASN A 33 -8.74 7.48 -19.28
CA ASN A 33 -8.84 6.02 -19.27
C ASN A 33 -7.69 5.33 -18.51
N MET A 34 -8.08 4.67 -17.41
CA MET A 34 -7.34 3.70 -16.60
C MET A 34 -6.23 4.25 -15.69
N THR A 35 -6.47 4.28 -14.37
CA THR A 35 -5.43 4.63 -13.38
C THR A 35 -4.42 3.51 -13.15
N SER A 36 -4.76 2.25 -13.45
CA SER A 36 -3.86 1.10 -13.27
C SER A 36 -2.57 1.24 -14.07
N SER A 37 -2.64 1.65 -15.34
CA SER A 37 -1.48 1.77 -16.24
C SER A 37 -0.48 2.83 -15.77
N TYR A 38 -0.94 3.90 -15.10
CA TYR A 38 -0.07 4.86 -14.42
C TYR A 38 0.67 4.24 -13.23
N PHE A 39 0.00 3.40 -12.45
CA PHE A 39 0.60 2.75 -11.28
C PHE A 39 1.52 1.58 -11.66
N GLU A 40 1.18 0.87 -12.74
CA GLU A 40 1.99 -0.22 -13.32
C GLU A 40 3.38 0.25 -13.74
N CYS A 41 3.54 1.49 -14.21
CA CYS A 41 4.86 2.08 -14.49
C CYS A 41 5.78 2.19 -13.25
N PHE A 42 5.21 2.12 -12.05
CA PHE A 42 5.95 2.11 -10.79
C PHE A 42 5.93 0.74 -10.12
N ASP A 43 5.22 -0.24 -10.66
CA ASP A 43 5.19 -1.60 -10.13
C ASP A 43 6.29 -2.44 -10.80
N GLU A 44 6.57 -3.62 -10.25
CA GLU A 44 7.60 -4.49 -10.80
C GLU A 44 7.03 -5.41 -11.89
N GLU A 45 7.89 -5.77 -12.85
CA GLU A 45 7.52 -6.53 -14.06
C GLU A 45 6.98 -7.95 -13.74
N ASP A 46 7.38 -8.56 -12.61
CA ASP A 46 7.05 -9.94 -12.25
C ASP A 46 6.09 -10.06 -11.04
N VAL A 47 4.80 -9.83 -11.28
CA VAL A 47 3.74 -9.97 -10.27
C VAL A 47 3.49 -11.44 -9.92
N LYS A 48 3.86 -11.89 -8.72
CA LYS A 48 3.56 -13.25 -8.25
C LYS A 48 2.12 -13.40 -7.74
N PRO A 49 1.45 -14.53 -8.02
CA PRO A 49 0.10 -14.77 -7.53
C PRO A 49 0.06 -14.88 -6.01
N THR A 50 -0.98 -14.28 -5.42
CA THR A 50 -1.16 -14.23 -3.97
C THR A 50 -1.59 -15.59 -3.41
N THR A 51 -0.83 -16.12 -2.45
CA THR A 51 -1.16 -17.36 -1.74
C THR A 51 -2.38 -17.19 -0.83
N ARG A 52 -3.06 -18.30 -0.50
CA ARG A 52 -4.21 -18.29 0.45
C ARG A 52 -3.86 -17.67 1.80
N LYS A 53 -2.61 -17.85 2.26
CA LYS A 53 -2.12 -17.26 3.52
C LYS A 53 -2.02 -15.73 3.42
N GLN A 54 -1.47 -15.22 2.32
CA GLN A 54 -1.37 -13.78 2.08
C GLN A 54 -2.76 -13.13 1.96
N LYS A 55 -3.74 -13.80 1.32
CA LYS A 55 -5.13 -13.33 1.27
C LYS A 55 -5.72 -13.07 2.67
N LYS A 56 -5.50 -13.98 3.62
CA LYS A 56 -5.93 -13.78 5.02
C LYS A 56 -5.28 -12.56 5.67
N TYR A 57 -4.01 -12.30 5.37
CA TYR A 57 -3.31 -11.13 5.90
C TYR A 57 -3.80 -9.82 5.28
N ILE A 58 -4.14 -9.85 3.99
CA ILE A 58 -4.78 -8.71 3.32
C ILE A 58 -6.11 -8.40 3.99
N GLU A 59 -6.99 -9.39 4.18
CA GLU A 59 -8.28 -9.21 4.86
C GLU A 59 -8.10 -8.61 6.26
N LEU A 60 -7.10 -9.08 7.02
CA LEU A 60 -6.79 -8.53 8.33
C LEU A 60 -6.27 -7.09 8.25
N ALA A 61 -5.40 -6.77 7.28
CA ALA A 61 -4.94 -5.41 7.03
C ALA A 61 -6.09 -4.49 6.62
N SER A 62 -7.05 -4.97 5.83
CA SER A 62 -8.25 -4.22 5.42
C SER A 62 -9.12 -3.90 6.64
N LYS A 63 -9.30 -4.85 7.55
CA LYS A 63 -9.98 -4.61 8.84
C LYS A 63 -9.27 -3.56 9.70
N ILE A 64 -7.94 -3.49 9.63
CA ILE A 64 -7.18 -2.41 10.28
C ILE A 64 -7.41 -1.07 9.57
N ALA A 65 -7.43 -1.06 8.23
CA ALA A 65 -7.70 0.14 7.44
C ALA A 65 -9.06 0.78 7.74
N MET A 66 -10.08 -0.04 8.05
CA MET A 66 -11.41 0.44 8.44
C MET A 66 -11.42 1.32 9.71
N LYS A 67 -10.37 1.27 10.54
CA LYS A 67 -10.24 2.13 11.73
C LYS A 67 -9.83 3.56 11.38
N SER A 68 -9.35 3.80 10.15
CA SER A 68 -8.96 5.13 9.70
C SER A 68 -10.18 6.02 9.50
N VAL A 69 -10.10 7.25 10.04
CA VAL A 69 -11.07 8.32 9.82
C VAL A 69 -10.76 9.14 8.55
N MET A 70 -9.69 8.80 7.83
CA MET A 70 -9.29 9.54 6.63
C MET A 70 -10.10 9.12 5.40
N THR A 71 -10.19 10.02 4.41
CA THR A 71 -10.87 9.73 3.13
C THR A 71 -10.21 8.60 2.36
N GLN A 72 -8.89 8.51 2.43
CA GLN A 72 -8.12 7.38 1.94
C GLN A 72 -7.77 6.50 3.13
N LYS A 73 -8.47 5.38 3.28
CA LYS A 73 -8.27 4.46 4.40
C LYS A 73 -7.15 3.48 4.07
N HIS A 74 -6.05 3.57 4.80
CA HIS A 74 -4.89 2.67 4.71
C HIS A 74 -4.74 1.86 6.00
N GLY A 75 -4.34 0.61 5.85
CA GLY A 75 -4.03 -0.29 6.95
C GLY A 75 -2.73 -1.04 6.68
N ALA A 76 -1.99 -1.32 7.74
CA ALA A 76 -0.75 -2.08 7.66
C ALA A 76 -0.64 -3.09 8.80
N ILE A 77 -0.05 -4.25 8.53
CA ILE A 77 0.28 -5.26 9.55
C ILE A 77 1.69 -5.80 9.34
N ILE A 78 2.36 -6.12 10.45
CA ILE A 78 3.68 -6.74 10.45
C ILE A 78 3.55 -8.17 10.98
N VAL A 79 4.02 -9.12 10.17
CA VAL A 79 3.89 -10.56 10.41
C VAL A 79 5.27 -11.17 10.67
N TYR A 80 5.40 -11.86 11.80
CA TYR A 80 6.56 -12.65 12.16
C TYR A 80 6.17 -14.11 12.40
N LYS A 81 6.79 -15.06 11.68
CA LYS A 81 6.54 -16.51 11.84
C LYS A 81 5.04 -16.87 11.95
N LYS A 82 4.24 -16.32 11.03
CA LYS A 82 2.77 -16.49 10.93
C LYS A 82 1.93 -15.77 11.99
N LYS A 83 2.53 -14.97 12.86
CA LYS A 83 1.85 -14.17 13.89
C LYS A 83 1.90 -12.70 13.52
N ILE A 84 0.78 -12.00 13.68
CA ILE A 84 0.77 -10.53 13.60
C ILE A 84 1.37 -10.00 14.89
N ILE A 85 2.44 -9.21 14.78
CA ILE A 85 3.17 -8.66 15.94
C ILE A 85 3.00 -7.15 16.08
N ALA A 86 2.52 -6.48 15.03
CA ALA A 86 2.18 -5.06 15.04
C ALA A 86 1.17 -4.76 13.92
N SER A 87 0.44 -3.65 14.07
CA SER A 87 -0.52 -3.16 13.10
C SER A 87 -0.65 -1.65 13.21
N GLY A 88 -0.97 -0.97 12.12
CA GLY A 88 -1.20 0.46 12.12
C GLY A 88 -2.17 0.88 11.03
N PHE A 89 -2.75 2.06 11.18
CA PHE A 89 -3.64 2.69 10.21
C PHE A 89 -3.29 4.16 10.08
N ASN A 90 -3.70 4.80 8.99
CA ASN A 90 -3.39 6.21 8.78
C ASN A 90 -4.40 7.12 9.50
N TYR A 91 -3.89 8.22 10.05
CA TYR A 91 -4.68 9.25 10.73
C TYR A 91 -3.98 10.61 10.66
N ASN A 92 -4.73 11.68 10.92
CA ASN A 92 -4.18 13.01 11.03
C ASN A 92 -3.93 13.36 12.50
N ILE A 93 -2.80 14.02 12.77
CA ILE A 93 -2.49 14.66 14.05
C ILE A 93 -2.79 16.15 13.88
N ASN A 94 -3.73 16.66 14.67
CA ASN A 94 -4.13 18.06 14.72
C ASN A 94 -4.49 18.68 13.35
N ASN A 95 -4.91 17.87 12.38
CA ASN A 95 -5.16 18.28 10.98
C ASN A 95 -3.95 18.90 10.25
N ILE A 96 -2.74 18.79 10.80
CA ILE A 96 -1.52 19.38 10.22
C ILE A 96 -0.63 18.31 9.60
N TYR A 97 -0.50 17.17 10.28
CA TYR A 97 0.38 16.08 9.84
C TYR A 97 -0.40 14.79 9.68
N SER A 98 -0.13 14.03 8.62
CA SER A 98 -0.67 12.70 8.44
C SER A 98 0.37 11.65 8.84
N ILE A 99 -0.04 10.71 9.68
CA ILE A 99 0.72 9.49 9.94
C ILE A 99 0.24 8.43 8.96
N HIS A 100 1.18 7.81 8.27
CA HIS A 100 0.93 6.71 7.35
C HIS A 100 0.81 5.39 8.11
N ALA A 101 0.03 4.45 7.58
CA ALA A 101 -0.25 3.16 8.22
C ALA A 101 1.04 2.36 8.47
N GLU A 102 2.01 2.43 7.55
CA GLU A 102 3.31 1.77 7.65
C GLU A 102 4.12 2.30 8.83
N MET A 103 4.14 3.62 9.00
CA MET A 103 4.86 4.29 10.08
C MET A 103 4.22 3.96 11.43
N ASP A 104 2.89 3.97 11.50
CA ASP A 104 2.13 3.59 12.69
C ASP A 104 2.35 2.11 13.05
N ALA A 105 2.39 1.22 12.07
CA ALA A 105 2.67 -0.21 12.29
C ALA A 105 4.09 -0.45 12.81
N ILE A 106 5.09 0.25 12.28
CA ILE A 106 6.47 0.16 12.79
C ILE A 106 6.58 0.75 14.20
N ALA A 107 5.92 1.89 14.45
CA ALA A 107 5.96 2.57 15.74
C ALA A 107 5.24 1.78 16.85
N SER A 108 4.11 1.13 16.53
CA SER A 108 3.32 0.31 17.46
C SER A 108 4.01 -0.99 17.88
N MET A 109 5.10 -1.38 17.21
CA MET A 109 5.87 -2.54 17.59
C MET A 109 6.52 -2.35 18.97
N LYS A 110 6.27 -3.30 19.86
CA LYS A 110 6.90 -3.36 21.20
C LYS A 110 8.42 -3.28 21.07
N LYS A 111 9.06 -2.46 21.91
CA LYS A 111 10.52 -2.21 21.85
C LYS A 111 11.33 -3.50 21.81
N GLN A 112 10.96 -4.49 22.64
CA GLN A 112 11.64 -5.79 22.68
C GLN A 112 11.52 -6.61 21.39
N HIS A 113 10.56 -6.33 20.50
CA HIS A 113 10.37 -7.07 19.25
C HIS A 113 10.99 -6.38 18.03
N ARG A 114 11.54 -5.16 18.18
CA ARG A 114 12.08 -4.39 17.04
C ARG A 114 13.24 -5.09 16.33
N HIS A 115 14.03 -5.88 17.05
CA HIS A 115 15.11 -6.68 16.46
C HIS A 115 14.61 -7.77 15.50
N LEU A 116 13.31 -8.10 15.52
CA LEU A 116 12.70 -9.11 14.64
C LEU A 116 12.28 -8.52 13.28
N LEU A 117 12.23 -7.19 13.13
CA LEU A 117 11.83 -6.52 11.88
C LEU A 117 12.55 -7.08 10.63
N PRO A 118 13.86 -7.39 10.67
CA PRO A 118 14.57 -7.97 9.53
C PRO A 118 14.08 -9.35 9.09
N GLU A 119 13.31 -10.05 9.92
CA GLU A 119 12.70 -11.35 9.61
C GLU A 119 11.20 -11.25 9.30
N CYS A 120 10.63 -10.04 9.33
CA CYS A 120 9.19 -9.82 9.20
C CYS A 120 8.73 -9.55 7.77
N GLU A 121 7.45 -9.83 7.54
CA GLU A 121 6.69 -9.44 6.35
C GLU A 121 5.77 -8.26 6.71
N LEU A 122 5.79 -7.18 5.93
CA LEU A 122 4.87 -6.05 6.03
C LEU A 122 3.79 -6.18 4.96
N TYR A 123 2.52 -6.04 5.34
CA TYR A 123 1.40 -5.99 4.41
C TYR A 123 0.72 -4.63 4.55
N VAL A 124 0.57 -3.91 3.44
CA VAL A 124 -0.04 -2.58 3.37
C VAL A 124 -1.24 -2.67 2.43
N VAL A 125 -2.36 -2.10 2.84
CA VAL A 125 -3.56 -2.05 1.99
C VAL A 125 -4.16 -0.66 2.02
N ARG A 126 -4.86 -0.33 0.95
CA ARG A 126 -5.80 0.79 0.89
C ARG A 126 -7.15 0.24 0.48
N ILE A 127 -8.20 0.66 1.16
CA ILE A 127 -9.57 0.27 0.81
C ILE A 127 -10.31 1.45 0.18
N GLY A 128 -11.17 1.13 -0.78
CA GLY A 128 -12.13 2.04 -1.36
C GLY A 128 -13.30 2.32 -0.42
N PRO A 129 -14.28 3.10 -0.88
CA PRO A 129 -15.41 3.47 -0.03
C PRO A 129 -16.32 2.27 0.24
N ASP A 130 -16.89 2.26 1.44
CA ASP A 130 -17.74 1.18 1.96
C ASP A 130 -18.93 0.86 1.03
N ARG A 131 -19.45 1.85 0.28
CA ARG A 131 -20.54 1.65 -0.71
C ARG A 131 -20.20 0.68 -1.86
N PHE A 132 -18.92 0.41 -2.10
CA PHE A 132 -18.44 -0.55 -3.09
C PHE A 132 -17.88 -1.81 -2.42
N ASP A 133 -18.23 -2.07 -1.17
CA ASP A 133 -17.72 -3.18 -0.35
C ASP A 133 -16.20 -3.09 -0.10
N ASN A 134 -15.70 -1.88 0.18
CA ASN A 134 -14.29 -1.64 0.56
C ASN A 134 -13.26 -2.28 -0.39
N PRO A 135 -13.37 -2.07 -1.72
CA PRO A 135 -12.53 -2.75 -2.70
C PRO A 135 -11.07 -2.35 -2.51
N LEU A 136 -10.14 -3.25 -2.84
CA LEU A 136 -8.71 -2.92 -2.71
C LEU A 136 -8.30 -1.84 -3.72
N LYS A 137 -7.48 -0.91 -3.23
CA LYS A 137 -6.90 0.18 -4.00
C LYS A 137 -5.37 0.17 -3.90
N TYR A 138 -4.72 0.90 -4.79
CA TYR A 138 -3.27 1.04 -4.86
C TYR A 138 -2.72 1.65 -3.56
N SER A 139 -1.81 0.91 -2.92
CA SER A 139 -1.29 1.24 -1.59
C SER A 139 0.24 1.10 -1.49
N LYS A 140 0.97 1.23 -2.60
CA LYS A 140 2.43 1.21 -2.57
C LYS A 140 2.95 2.25 -1.56
N PRO A 141 3.87 1.87 -0.65
CA PRO A 141 4.41 2.79 0.34
C PRO A 141 5.03 4.04 -0.29
N CYS A 142 4.83 5.20 0.33
CA CYS A 142 5.47 6.44 -0.14
C CYS A 142 6.99 6.41 0.12
N PHE A 143 7.75 7.32 -0.49
CA PHE A 143 9.21 7.39 -0.34
C PHE A 143 9.67 7.39 1.13
N ASN A 144 9.01 8.18 2.00
CA ASN A 144 9.36 8.23 3.42
C ASN A 144 9.10 6.90 4.14
N CYS A 145 8.00 6.22 3.82
CA CYS A 145 7.69 4.90 4.36
C CYS A 145 8.68 3.86 3.84
N GLN A 146 9.06 3.91 2.56
CA GLN A 146 10.10 3.05 1.99
C GLN A 146 11.46 3.25 2.68
N ASN A 147 11.83 4.49 3.01
CA ASN A 147 13.05 4.77 3.79
C ASN A 147 12.98 4.16 5.19
N ALA A 148 11.83 4.24 5.87
CA ALA A 148 11.66 3.63 7.19
C ALA A 148 11.72 2.09 7.11
N ILE A 149 11.04 1.48 6.14
CA ILE A 149 11.09 0.04 5.85
C ILE A 149 12.54 -0.40 5.62
N THR A 150 13.30 0.36 4.82
CA THR A 150 14.71 0.10 4.52
C THR A 150 15.60 0.25 5.76
N LYS A 151 15.42 1.32 6.53
CA LYS A 151 16.17 1.58 7.77
C LYS A 151 15.98 0.45 8.79
N HIS A 152 14.81 -0.18 8.81
CA HIS A 152 14.49 -1.30 9.68
C HIS A 152 14.72 -2.67 9.05
N CYS A 153 15.27 -2.72 7.82
CA CYS A 153 15.61 -3.92 7.07
C CYS A 153 14.46 -4.92 6.91
N ILE A 154 13.20 -4.48 6.85
CA ILE A 154 12.05 -5.39 6.81
C ILE A 154 12.16 -6.33 5.59
N LYS A 155 12.08 -7.65 5.83
CA LYS A 155 12.43 -8.69 4.87
C LYS A 155 11.66 -8.60 3.56
N LYS A 156 10.34 -8.42 3.66
CA LYS A 156 9.42 -8.38 2.54
C LYS A 156 8.30 -7.40 2.82
N THR A 157 7.89 -6.68 1.78
CA THR A 157 6.72 -5.80 1.83
C THR A 157 5.74 -6.22 0.73
N PHE A 158 4.46 -6.21 1.05
CA PHE A 158 3.36 -6.53 0.15
C PHE A 158 2.38 -5.36 0.17
N TYR A 159 1.85 -4.97 -0.99
CA TYR A 159 0.86 -3.91 -1.08
C TYR A 159 -0.31 -4.26 -2.00
N SER A 160 -1.48 -3.65 -1.75
CA SER A 160 -2.64 -3.80 -2.62
C SER A 160 -2.51 -2.94 -3.88
N THR A 161 -3.10 -3.43 -4.98
CA THR A 161 -3.15 -2.76 -6.28
C THR A 161 -4.58 -2.35 -6.61
N ASN A 162 -4.78 -1.54 -7.65
CA ASN A 162 -6.09 -0.99 -8.03
C ASN A 162 -6.96 -1.93 -8.90
N TYR A 163 -6.48 -3.12 -9.27
CA TYR A 163 -7.14 -3.95 -10.30
C TYR A 163 -8.62 -4.26 -10.01
N GLU A 164 -8.95 -4.58 -8.75
CA GLU A 164 -10.34 -4.86 -8.36
C GLU A 164 -11.22 -3.61 -8.46
N TYR A 165 -10.70 -2.45 -8.06
CA TYR A 165 -11.41 -1.17 -8.11
C TYR A 165 -11.66 -0.69 -9.53
N ASP A 166 -10.64 -0.79 -10.41
CA ASP A 166 -10.74 -0.36 -11.80
C ASP A 166 -11.77 -1.22 -12.56
N ASN A 167 -11.86 -2.52 -12.25
CA ASN A 167 -12.94 -3.38 -12.76
C ASN A 167 -14.32 -2.90 -12.29
N ILE A 168 -14.52 -2.68 -10.98
CA ILE A 168 -15.81 -2.25 -10.42
C ILE A 168 -16.29 -0.92 -11.01
N ILE A 169 -15.39 0.05 -11.20
CA ILE A 169 -15.76 1.32 -11.82
C ILE A 169 -16.11 1.12 -13.29
N SER A 170 -15.33 0.36 -14.04
CA SER A 170 -15.56 0.13 -15.47
C SER A 170 -16.94 -0.46 -15.76
N PHE A 171 -17.40 -1.40 -14.92
CA PHE A 171 -18.75 -1.97 -15.03
C PHE A 171 -19.87 -0.99 -14.62
N ASN A 172 -19.61 -0.09 -13.67
CA ASN A 172 -20.60 0.90 -13.20
C ASN A 172 -20.64 2.18 -14.05
N SER A 173 -19.66 2.41 -14.92
CA SER A 173 -19.63 3.52 -15.89
C SER A 173 -20.30 3.21 -17.23
N CYS A 174 -20.82 1.99 -17.42
CA CYS A 174 -21.70 1.71 -18.55
C CYS A 174 -23.08 2.31 -18.23
N PRO A 175 -23.56 3.34 -18.96
CA PRO A 175 -24.92 3.82 -18.76
C PRO A 175 -25.86 2.66 -19.08
N VAL A 176 -26.70 2.31 -18.10
CA VAL A 176 -27.79 1.35 -18.29
C VAL A 176 -28.58 1.81 -19.52
N CYS A 177 -28.58 0.99 -20.56
CA CYS A 177 -29.39 1.17 -21.77
C CYS A 177 -30.87 0.93 -21.49
#